data_AF-A0A3R9LMI6-F1
#
_entry.id   AF-A0A3R9LMI6-F1
#
_cell.length_a   1.000
_cell.length_b   1.000
_cell.length_c   1.000
_cell.angle_alpha   90.00
_cell.angle_beta   90.00
_cell.angle_gamma   90.00
#
_symmetry.space_group_name_H-M   'P 1'
#
loop_
_entity.id
_entity.type
_entity.pdbx_description
1 polymer ?
#
loop_
_entity_poly.entity_id
_entity_poly.type
_entity_poly.pdbx_seq_one_letter_code
_entity_poly.pdbx_strand_id
1 'polypeptide(L)'
;MKKYKHLLWLSGLVITLISLLSLNGCSLSSETIPKNRTKEQYEFEKTFEPMFKFLEQDKKDFTGLKLYKNSIYIESGNVVKDYEVFLDTSQSDIKGDYTIKIGDNKETVPVTYSNGRLQYESKLEPLFDEEILNLVVQRDYFASLNIKETFKSAETELSDIIYQPENHSEFFKKLKSKYDLLEDTTCRIRVRYSSGTIYGITIQLNSKAKTVQLDLTIFKQ
;
A
#
# COMPACT_ATOMS: atom_id res chain seq x y z
N MET A 1 -45.09 32.61 -47.05
CA MET A 1 -43.74 32.47 -46.45
C MET A 1 -43.57 33.44 -45.28
N LYS A 2 -44.02 33.12 -44.06
CA LYS A 2 -43.90 34.04 -42.90
C LYS A 2 -43.97 33.34 -41.53
N LYS A 3 -43.65 32.05 -41.43
CA LYS A 3 -43.76 31.28 -40.16
C LYS A 3 -42.48 30.61 -39.65
N TYR A 4 -41.33 30.83 -40.30
CA TYR A 4 -40.07 30.16 -39.91
C TYR A 4 -39.02 31.08 -39.25
N LYS A 5 -39.29 32.37 -39.07
CA LYS A 5 -38.31 33.30 -38.46
C LYS A 5 -38.17 33.15 -36.94
N HIS A 6 -39.22 32.74 -36.23
CA HIS A 6 -39.16 32.57 -34.77
C HIS A 6 -38.51 31.24 -34.33
N LEU A 7 -38.57 30.20 -35.15
CA LEU A 7 -37.98 28.90 -34.83
C LEU A 7 -36.44 28.95 -34.79
N LEU A 8 -35.84 29.75 -35.67
CA LEU A 8 -34.39 29.94 -35.76
C LEU A 8 -33.82 30.83 -34.64
N TRP A 9 -34.65 31.65 -33.99
CA TRP A 9 -34.21 32.50 -32.88
C TRP A 9 -34.13 31.73 -31.56
N LEU A 10 -35.06 30.80 -31.31
CA LEU A 10 -35.00 29.91 -30.14
C LEU A 10 -33.81 28.94 -30.22
N SER A 11 -33.48 28.41 -31.39
CA SER A 11 -32.34 27.48 -31.52
C SER A 11 -31.00 28.16 -31.26
N GLY A 12 -30.83 29.43 -31.67
CA GLY A 12 -29.61 30.20 -31.40
C GLY A 12 -29.42 30.53 -29.90
N LEU A 13 -30.51 30.75 -29.18
CA LEU A 13 -30.48 31.05 -27.74
C LEU A 13 -30.19 29.80 -26.89
N VAL A 14 -30.66 28.62 -27.32
CA VAL A 14 -30.33 27.34 -26.69
C VAL A 14 -28.86 26.95 -26.92
N ILE A 15 -28.33 27.16 -28.14
CA ILE A 15 -26.92 26.84 -28.46
C ILE A 15 -25.95 27.74 -27.69
N THR A 16 -26.29 29.02 -27.46
CA THR A 16 -25.49 29.93 -26.64
C THR A 16 -25.60 29.63 -25.14
N LEU A 17 -26.75 29.17 -24.64
CA LEU A 17 -26.86 28.72 -23.24
C LEU A 17 -26.04 27.44 -22.96
N ILE A 18 -26.03 26.49 -23.91
CA ILE A 18 -25.28 25.24 -23.78
C ILE A 18 -23.76 25.48 -23.84
N SER A 19 -23.28 26.47 -24.62
CA SER A 19 -21.87 26.82 -24.66
C SER A 19 -21.38 27.61 -23.43
N LEU A 20 -22.25 28.33 -22.71
CA LEU A 20 -21.90 28.92 -21.41
C LEU A 20 -21.88 27.90 -20.26
N LEU A 21 -22.64 26.81 -20.35
CA LEU A 21 -22.62 25.72 -19.37
C LEU A 21 -21.40 24.80 -19.54
N SER A 22 -20.85 24.68 -20.75
CA SER A 22 -19.62 23.90 -20.99
C SER A 22 -18.33 24.67 -20.66
N LEU A 23 -18.39 25.98 -20.39
CA LEU A 23 -17.25 26.79 -19.95
C LEU A 23 -17.07 26.83 -18.41
N ASN A 24 -17.94 26.16 -17.65
CA ASN A 24 -17.80 25.98 -16.20
C ASN A 24 -17.39 24.55 -15.78
N GLY A 25 -16.87 23.76 -16.72
CA GLY A 25 -16.41 22.39 -16.48
C GLY A 25 -14.91 22.24 -16.16
N CYS A 26 -14.15 23.33 -16.14
CA CYS A 26 -12.78 23.35 -15.59
C CYS A 26 -12.80 23.96 -14.19
N SER A 27 -13.58 23.38 -13.27
CA SER A 27 -13.08 23.39 -11.90
C SER A 27 -11.84 22.50 -11.92
N LEU A 28 -10.66 23.11 -12.03
CA LEU A 28 -9.50 22.54 -11.36
C LEU A 28 -10.00 22.30 -9.94
N SER A 29 -10.41 21.06 -9.64
CA SER A 29 -10.60 20.61 -8.28
C SER A 29 -9.25 20.84 -7.66
N SER A 30 -9.09 21.97 -6.96
CA SER A 30 -7.88 22.26 -6.23
C SER A 30 -7.85 21.22 -5.14
N GLU A 31 -7.18 20.11 -5.40
CA GLU A 31 -6.97 19.06 -4.44
C GLU A 31 -6.46 19.71 -3.16
N THR A 32 -7.22 19.53 -2.07
CA THR A 32 -6.89 20.18 -0.81
C THR A 32 -5.70 19.48 -0.22
N ILE A 33 -4.53 20.11 -0.30
CA ILE A 33 -3.29 19.60 0.28
C ILE A 33 -3.50 19.44 1.80
N PRO A 34 -3.24 18.25 2.37
CA PRO A 34 -3.34 18.03 3.81
C PRO A 34 -2.46 19.01 4.59
N LYS A 35 -2.94 19.48 5.75
CA LYS A 35 -2.24 20.49 6.57
C LYS A 35 -0.85 20.06 7.04
N ASN A 36 -0.59 18.75 7.08
CA ASN A 36 0.68 18.14 7.48
C ASN A 36 1.59 17.82 6.29
N ARG A 37 1.35 18.43 5.13
CA ARG A 37 2.16 18.25 3.91
C ARG A 37 2.58 19.57 3.30
N THR A 38 3.79 19.59 2.74
CA THR A 38 4.12 20.58 1.72
C THR A 38 3.49 20.18 0.38
N LYS A 39 3.41 21.13 -0.55
CA LYS A 39 2.92 20.84 -1.90
C LYS A 39 3.79 19.80 -2.61
N GLU A 40 5.10 19.89 -2.45
CA GLU A 40 6.06 18.95 -3.05
C GLU A 40 5.86 17.53 -2.50
N GLN A 41 5.68 17.40 -1.18
CA GLN A 41 5.40 16.11 -0.54
C GLN A 41 4.07 15.52 -1.02
N TYR A 42 3.04 16.35 -1.16
CA TYR A 42 1.74 15.92 -1.63
C TYR A 42 1.79 15.41 -3.09
N GLU A 43 2.45 16.13 -3.97
CA GLU A 43 2.65 15.66 -5.36
C GLU A 43 3.54 14.42 -5.42
N PHE A 44 4.54 14.32 -4.54
CA PHE A 44 5.42 13.16 -4.46
C PHE A 44 4.66 11.88 -4.03
N GLU A 45 3.76 11.99 -3.05
CA GLU A 45 2.89 10.89 -2.59
C GLU A 45 2.09 10.23 -3.71
N LYS A 46 1.69 10.99 -4.74
CA LYS A 46 0.94 10.46 -5.90
C LYS A 46 1.71 9.38 -6.65
N THR A 47 3.05 9.39 -6.58
CA THR A 47 3.89 8.33 -7.15
C THR A 47 3.56 6.96 -6.54
N PHE A 48 3.06 6.92 -5.30
CA PHE A 48 2.79 5.70 -4.54
C PHE A 48 1.31 5.29 -4.55
N GLU A 49 0.47 6.00 -5.32
CA GLU A 49 -0.97 5.75 -5.39
C GLU A 49 -1.33 4.28 -5.71
N PRO A 50 -0.63 3.56 -6.60
CA PRO A 50 -0.88 2.14 -6.81
C PRO A 50 -0.71 1.29 -5.55
N MET A 51 0.27 1.63 -4.70
CA MET A 51 0.51 0.93 -3.45
C MET A 51 -0.60 1.19 -2.44
N PHE A 52 -1.02 2.45 -2.30
CA PHE A 52 -2.11 2.80 -1.38
C PHE A 52 -3.41 2.10 -1.77
N LYS A 53 -3.79 2.16 -3.05
CA LYS A 53 -4.97 1.45 -3.56
C LYS A 53 -4.91 -0.05 -3.31
N PHE A 54 -3.75 -0.67 -3.44
CA PHE A 54 -3.58 -2.10 -3.15
C PHE A 54 -3.76 -2.40 -1.65
N LEU A 55 -3.22 -1.55 -0.77
CA LEU A 55 -3.34 -1.72 0.68
C LEU A 55 -4.78 -1.49 1.19
N GLU A 56 -5.57 -0.65 0.55
CA GLU A 56 -6.97 -0.39 0.94
C GLU A 56 -7.92 -1.57 0.68
N GLN A 57 -7.53 -2.49 -0.20
CA GLN A 57 -8.38 -3.62 -0.57
C GLN A 57 -8.55 -4.58 0.61
N ASP A 58 -9.81 -4.82 1.01
CA ASP A 58 -10.19 -5.84 1.99
C ASP A 58 -9.80 -7.25 1.54
N LYS A 59 -9.91 -7.51 0.23
CA LYS A 59 -9.47 -8.74 -0.43
C LYS A 59 -8.46 -8.39 -1.50
N LYS A 60 -7.24 -8.93 -1.40
CA LYS A 60 -6.19 -8.61 -2.35
C LYS A 60 -6.54 -9.12 -3.75
N ASP A 61 -6.62 -8.18 -4.67
CA ASP A 61 -6.70 -8.43 -6.10
C ASP A 61 -5.28 -8.38 -6.67
N PHE A 62 -4.82 -9.53 -7.14
CA PHE A 62 -3.50 -9.69 -7.71
C PHE A 62 -3.47 -9.44 -9.23
N THR A 63 -4.61 -9.07 -9.83
CA THR A 63 -4.70 -8.72 -11.25
C THR A 63 -3.73 -7.60 -11.61
N GLY A 64 -2.93 -7.81 -12.65
CA GLY A 64 -1.92 -6.84 -13.10
C GLY A 64 -0.64 -6.83 -12.23
N LEU A 65 -0.49 -7.79 -11.31
CA LEU A 65 0.77 -8.05 -10.62
C LEU A 65 1.49 -9.24 -11.25
N LYS A 66 2.81 -9.20 -11.22
CA LYS A 66 3.70 -10.30 -11.57
C LYS A 66 4.05 -11.13 -10.35
N LEU A 67 4.37 -10.45 -9.24
CA LEU A 67 4.80 -11.09 -7.99
C LEU A 67 4.24 -10.34 -6.79
N TYR A 68 3.98 -11.09 -5.73
CA TYR A 68 3.70 -10.59 -4.40
C TYR A 68 4.66 -11.21 -3.40
N LYS A 69 5.25 -10.37 -2.54
CA LYS A 69 6.10 -10.82 -1.44
C LYS A 69 5.60 -10.21 -0.15
N ASN A 70 5.50 -11.01 0.90
CA ASN A 70 5.20 -10.52 2.23
C ASN A 70 6.05 -11.26 3.26
N SER A 71 6.62 -10.54 4.22
CA SER A 71 7.40 -11.15 5.28
C SER A 71 7.15 -10.52 6.64
N ILE A 72 7.39 -11.33 7.68
CA ILE A 72 7.35 -10.96 9.08
C ILE A 72 8.70 -11.36 9.67
N TYR A 73 9.52 -10.37 9.93
CA TYR A 73 10.79 -10.53 10.62
C TYR A 73 10.63 -10.17 12.10
N ILE A 74 11.10 -11.03 12.99
CA ILE A 74 11.06 -10.84 14.43
C ILE A 74 12.44 -11.14 15.00
N GLU A 75 13.01 -10.16 15.68
CA GLU A 75 14.25 -10.29 16.42
C GLU A 75 13.99 -9.99 17.90
N SER A 76 14.41 -10.91 18.78
CA SER A 76 14.26 -10.78 20.23
C SER A 76 15.46 -11.41 20.92
N GLY A 77 16.35 -10.58 21.46
CA GLY A 77 17.65 -11.03 21.94
C GLY A 77 18.45 -11.69 20.81
N ASN A 78 18.91 -12.93 21.00
CA ASN A 78 19.69 -13.67 19.99
C ASN A 78 18.82 -14.54 19.06
N VAL A 79 17.50 -14.47 19.19
CA VAL A 79 16.57 -15.28 18.39
C VAL A 79 16.02 -14.43 17.26
N VAL A 80 16.27 -14.87 16.04
CA VAL A 80 15.72 -14.31 14.81
C VAL A 80 14.73 -15.30 14.20
N LYS A 81 13.54 -14.81 13.89
CA LYS A 81 12.50 -15.53 13.16
C LYS A 81 12.10 -14.73 11.94
N ASP A 82 12.00 -15.40 10.80
CA ASP A 82 11.58 -14.81 9.54
C ASP A 82 10.54 -15.72 8.89
N TYR A 83 9.40 -15.15 8.56
CA TYR A 83 8.29 -15.81 7.92
C TYR A 83 8.07 -15.12 6.58
N GLU A 84 8.22 -15.81 5.46
CA GLU A 84 8.15 -15.21 4.13
C GLU A 84 7.15 -15.96 3.25
N VAL A 85 6.24 -15.22 2.63
CA VAL A 85 5.36 -15.69 1.57
C VAL A 85 5.78 -15.03 0.27
N PHE A 86 6.03 -15.87 -0.73
CA PHE A 86 6.26 -15.47 -2.12
C PHE A 86 5.14 -16.05 -2.98
N LEU A 87 4.46 -15.22 -3.76
CA LEU A 87 3.43 -15.65 -4.70
C LEU A 87 3.78 -15.16 -6.12
N ASP A 88 3.78 -16.08 -7.07
CA ASP A 88 3.69 -15.79 -8.50
C ASP A 88 2.23 -15.54 -8.85
N THR A 89 1.95 -14.33 -9.31
CA THR A 89 0.60 -13.84 -9.62
C THR A 89 0.42 -13.65 -11.12
N SER A 90 1.39 -14.07 -11.94
CA SER A 90 1.32 -13.94 -13.40
C SER A 90 0.34 -14.93 -14.05
N GLN A 91 -0.02 -16.00 -13.33
CA GLN A 91 -0.95 -17.04 -13.77
C GLN A 91 -2.31 -16.90 -13.08
N SER A 92 -3.34 -17.52 -13.63
CA SER A 92 -4.68 -17.54 -13.01
C SER A 92 -4.68 -18.25 -11.65
N ASP A 93 -3.89 -19.31 -11.53
CA ASP A 93 -3.69 -20.04 -10.29
C ASP A 93 -2.51 -19.43 -9.56
N ILE A 94 -2.78 -18.69 -8.49
CA ILE A 94 -1.75 -18.01 -7.70
C ILE A 94 -1.05 -19.04 -6.82
N LYS A 95 0.23 -19.25 -7.08
CA LYS A 95 1.06 -20.26 -6.41
C LYS A 95 2.34 -19.63 -5.91
N GLY A 96 2.99 -20.29 -4.96
CA GLY A 96 4.35 -19.97 -4.58
C GLY A 96 4.74 -20.72 -3.34
N ASP A 97 5.46 -20.06 -2.45
CA ASP A 97 6.12 -20.71 -1.31
C ASP A 97 5.87 -19.95 -0.02
N TYR A 98 5.67 -20.70 1.06
CA TYR A 98 5.79 -20.19 2.42
C TYR A 98 7.05 -20.76 3.06
N THR A 99 7.91 -19.86 3.55
CA THR A 99 9.18 -20.19 4.19
C THR A 99 9.19 -19.71 5.64
N ILE A 100 9.65 -20.57 6.54
CA ILE A 100 9.96 -20.24 7.92
C ILE A 100 11.46 -20.39 8.13
N LYS A 101 12.10 -19.37 8.68
CA LYS A 101 13.48 -19.41 9.13
C LYS A 101 13.57 -19.04 10.59
N ILE A 102 14.19 -19.89 11.40
CA ILE A 102 14.42 -19.66 12.83
C ILE A 102 15.89 -19.98 13.12
N GLY A 103 16.71 -18.95 13.36
CA GLY A 103 18.16 -19.11 13.40
C GLY A 103 18.68 -19.70 12.08
N ASP A 104 19.34 -20.86 12.17
CA ASP A 104 19.88 -21.59 11.01
C ASP A 104 18.88 -22.56 10.36
N ASN A 105 17.78 -22.87 11.04
CA ASN A 105 16.76 -23.78 10.50
C ASN A 105 15.90 -23.05 9.47
N LYS A 106 15.65 -23.71 8.34
CA LYS A 106 14.80 -23.22 7.26
C LYS A 106 13.89 -24.35 6.77
N GLU A 107 12.60 -24.08 6.73
CA GLU A 107 11.58 -24.96 6.16
C GLU A 107 10.77 -24.18 5.13
N THR A 108 10.44 -24.82 4.00
CA THR A 108 9.66 -24.22 2.93
C THR A 108 8.62 -25.22 2.44
N VAL A 109 7.38 -24.77 2.26
CA VAL A 109 6.30 -25.56 1.68
C VAL A 109 5.62 -24.79 0.55
N PRO A 110 5.23 -25.46 -0.55
CA PRO A 110 4.43 -24.84 -1.58
C PRO A 110 3.07 -24.42 -1.04
N VAL A 111 2.57 -23.29 -1.53
CA VAL A 111 1.27 -22.74 -1.20
C VAL A 111 0.51 -22.32 -2.46
N THR A 112 -0.81 -22.37 -2.36
CA THR A 112 -1.70 -21.70 -3.32
C THR A 112 -2.51 -20.64 -2.59
N TYR A 113 -2.77 -19.51 -3.25
CA TYR A 113 -3.64 -18.48 -2.69
C TYR A 113 -5.01 -18.52 -3.36
N SER A 114 -6.06 -18.63 -2.55
CA SER A 114 -7.44 -18.53 -3.03
C SER A 114 -8.35 -17.97 -1.94
N ASN A 115 -9.32 -17.15 -2.34
CA ASN A 115 -10.34 -16.60 -1.43
C ASN A 115 -9.77 -15.88 -0.19
N GLY A 116 -8.64 -15.17 -0.32
CA GLY A 116 -8.03 -14.44 0.80
C GLY A 116 -7.13 -15.29 1.70
N ARG A 117 -6.89 -16.56 1.37
CA ARG A 117 -6.22 -17.53 2.25
C ARG A 117 -5.15 -18.31 1.52
N LEU A 118 -4.14 -18.75 2.28
CA LEU A 118 -3.13 -19.70 1.80
C LEU A 118 -3.62 -21.12 2.05
N GLN A 119 -3.48 -21.96 1.04
CA GLN A 119 -3.61 -23.41 1.14
C GLN A 119 -2.22 -24.02 1.06
N TYR A 120 -1.87 -24.85 2.03
CA TYR A 120 -0.55 -25.44 2.17
C TYR A 120 -0.56 -26.86 1.61
N GLU A 121 0.42 -27.19 0.76
CA GLU A 121 0.51 -28.54 0.19
C GLU A 121 0.97 -29.59 1.21
N SER A 122 1.63 -29.15 2.29
CA SER A 122 2.05 -30.01 3.39
C SER A 122 1.99 -29.27 4.73
N LYS A 123 2.05 -30.03 5.83
CA LYS A 123 1.99 -29.47 7.18
C LYS A 123 3.25 -28.65 7.47
N LEU A 124 3.06 -27.37 7.80
CA LEU A 124 4.09 -26.49 8.34
C LEU A 124 3.48 -25.62 9.45
N GLU A 125 4.14 -25.54 10.60
CA GLU A 125 3.67 -24.74 11.74
C GLU A 125 4.77 -23.78 12.24
N PRO A 126 4.42 -22.53 12.58
CA PRO A 126 3.09 -21.92 12.48
C PRO A 126 2.69 -21.60 11.03
N LEU A 127 1.38 -21.49 10.78
CA LEU A 127 0.88 -20.91 9.52
C LEU A 127 1.24 -19.43 9.45
N PHE A 128 1.25 -18.89 8.23
CA PHE A 128 1.50 -17.48 8.01
C PHE A 128 0.31 -16.63 8.50
N ASP A 129 0.59 -15.42 8.97
CA ASP A 129 -0.42 -14.52 9.50
C ASP A 129 -1.27 -13.93 8.38
N GLU A 130 -2.50 -14.43 8.20
CA GLU A 130 -3.39 -13.97 7.13
C GLU A 130 -3.79 -12.48 7.25
N GLU A 131 -3.77 -11.89 8.45
CA GLU A 131 -4.04 -10.45 8.60
C GLU A 131 -2.89 -9.61 8.02
N ILE A 132 -1.65 -10.10 8.14
CA ILE A 132 -0.48 -9.44 7.55
C ILE A 132 -0.37 -9.77 6.06
N LEU A 133 -0.70 -11.00 5.66
CA LEU A 133 -0.76 -11.38 4.25
C LEU A 133 -1.71 -10.47 3.47
N ASN A 134 -2.87 -10.17 4.05
CA ASN A 134 -3.89 -9.33 3.43
C ASN A 134 -3.83 -7.88 3.93
N LEU A 135 -2.73 -7.44 4.53
CA LEU A 135 -2.55 -6.15 5.21
C LEU A 135 -3.47 -5.04 4.64
N VAL A 136 -4.49 -4.68 5.42
CA VAL A 136 -5.45 -3.63 5.06
C VAL A 136 -5.08 -2.34 5.79
N VAL A 137 -4.73 -1.31 5.03
CA VAL A 137 -4.39 0.01 5.58
C VAL A 137 -5.04 1.08 4.71
N GLN A 138 -5.90 1.89 5.33
CA GLN A 138 -6.67 2.93 4.64
C GLN A 138 -5.78 4.13 4.24
N ARG A 139 -6.08 4.82 3.12
CA ARG A 139 -5.33 6.02 2.72
C ARG A 139 -5.33 7.10 3.79
N ASP A 140 -6.45 7.24 4.51
CA ASP A 140 -6.59 8.20 5.61
C ASP A 140 -5.58 7.98 6.73
N TYR A 141 -5.15 6.73 6.96
CA TYR A 141 -4.09 6.45 7.91
C TYR A 141 -2.78 7.12 7.47
N PHE A 142 -2.34 6.90 6.22
CA PHE A 142 -1.14 7.54 5.69
C PHE A 142 -1.25 9.07 5.64
N ALA A 143 -2.43 9.59 5.30
CA ALA A 143 -2.70 11.03 5.30
C ALA A 143 -2.60 11.65 6.71
N SER A 144 -2.90 10.88 7.76
CA SER A 144 -2.77 11.34 9.15
C SER A 144 -1.32 11.42 9.65
N LEU A 145 -0.42 10.58 9.11
CA LEU A 145 0.99 10.54 9.54
C LEU A 145 1.71 11.82 9.09
N ASN A 146 2.73 12.28 9.82
CA ASN A 146 3.63 13.33 9.32
C ASN A 146 4.72 12.71 8.45
N ILE A 147 5.07 13.31 7.31
CA ILE A 147 6.28 12.92 6.58
C ILE A 147 7.50 13.45 7.32
N LYS A 148 8.45 12.55 7.59
CA LYS A 148 9.79 12.91 8.07
C LYS A 148 10.67 13.32 6.91
N GLU A 149 10.66 12.51 5.84
CA GLU A 149 11.55 12.68 4.71
C GLU A 149 10.96 12.03 3.45
N THR A 150 11.20 12.68 2.31
CA THR A 150 11.03 12.08 0.99
C THR A 150 12.39 11.97 0.33
N PHE A 151 12.71 10.81 -0.23
CA PHE A 151 13.96 10.59 -0.96
C PHE A 151 13.66 10.19 -2.40
N LYS A 152 14.38 10.76 -3.35
CA LYS A 152 14.35 10.36 -4.76
C LYS A 152 15.78 10.27 -5.26
N SER A 153 16.17 9.09 -5.73
CA SER A 153 17.48 8.88 -6.34
C SER A 153 17.60 9.70 -7.63
N ALA A 154 18.79 10.25 -7.88
CA ALA A 154 19.10 10.93 -9.14
C ALA A 154 19.47 9.94 -10.26
N GLU A 155 19.94 8.74 -9.90
CA GLU A 155 20.48 7.74 -10.83
C GLU A 155 19.49 6.62 -11.14
N THR A 156 18.56 6.38 -10.21
CA THR A 156 17.59 5.28 -10.31
C THR A 156 16.18 5.80 -10.07
N GLU A 157 15.19 4.96 -10.38
CA GLU A 157 13.78 5.28 -10.10
C GLU A 157 13.41 5.07 -8.63
N LEU A 158 14.39 4.79 -7.75
CA LEU A 158 14.16 4.62 -6.32
C LEU A 158 13.62 5.91 -5.70
N SER A 159 12.45 5.77 -5.09
CA SER A 159 11.74 6.83 -4.39
C SER A 159 11.21 6.28 -3.06
N ASP A 160 11.36 7.05 -1.98
CA ASP A 160 10.92 6.67 -0.65
C ASP A 160 10.15 7.80 0.03
N ILE A 161 9.12 7.42 0.78
CA ILE A 161 8.51 8.24 1.81
C ILE A 161 8.79 7.58 3.15
N ILE A 162 9.38 8.36 4.05
CA ILE A 162 9.63 7.97 5.43
C ILE A 162 8.73 8.83 6.30
N TYR A 163 7.81 8.19 7.02
CA TYR A 163 6.95 8.88 7.96
C TYR A 163 7.66 9.09 9.30
N GLN A 164 7.22 10.10 10.05
CA GLN A 164 7.62 10.28 11.43
C GLN A 164 7.15 9.07 12.26
N PRO A 165 7.91 8.68 13.30
CA PRO A 165 7.46 7.64 14.20
C PRO A 165 6.10 7.97 14.79
N GLU A 166 5.21 6.99 14.80
CA GLU A 166 3.91 7.07 15.46
C GLU A 166 3.80 5.96 16.51
N ASN A 167 3.04 6.21 17.56
CA ASN A 167 2.90 5.30 18.71
C ASN A 167 1.54 5.43 19.40
N HIS A 168 0.53 5.95 18.70
CA HIS A 168 -0.78 6.25 19.29
C HIS A 168 -1.96 5.77 18.45
N SER A 169 -1.76 5.40 17.19
CA SER A 169 -2.84 4.95 16.32
C SER A 169 -3.42 3.61 16.78
N GLU A 170 -4.68 3.34 16.44
CA GLU A 170 -5.27 2.02 16.67
C GLU A 170 -4.53 0.91 15.89
N PHE A 171 -4.00 1.25 14.72
CA PHE A 171 -3.15 0.37 13.93
C PHE A 171 -1.88 -0.03 14.71
N PHE A 172 -1.17 0.95 15.28
CA PHE A 172 -0.03 0.70 16.16
C PHE A 172 -0.39 -0.17 17.36
N LYS A 173 -1.46 0.20 18.09
CA LYS A 173 -1.88 -0.54 19.29
C LYS A 173 -2.19 -2.00 18.96
N LYS A 174 -2.88 -2.26 17.84
CA LYS A 174 -3.16 -3.62 17.35
C LYS A 174 -1.87 -4.39 17.11
N LEU A 175 -0.93 -3.84 16.35
CA LEU A 175 0.35 -4.52 16.05
C LEU A 175 1.20 -4.71 17.31
N LYS A 176 1.31 -3.68 18.16
CA LYS A 176 2.03 -3.74 19.42
C LYS A 176 1.50 -4.87 20.32
N SER A 177 0.18 -4.97 20.47
CA SER A 177 -0.46 -6.03 21.25
C SER A 177 -0.26 -7.41 20.62
N LYS A 178 -0.41 -7.52 19.30
CA LYS A 178 -0.29 -8.79 18.55
C LYS A 178 1.09 -9.42 18.70
N TYR A 179 2.14 -8.59 18.75
CA TYR A 179 3.51 -9.04 18.89
C TYR A 179 4.05 -8.93 20.32
N ASP A 180 3.22 -8.66 21.33
CA ASP A 180 3.64 -8.54 22.73
C ASP A 180 4.87 -7.61 22.90
N LEU A 181 4.72 -6.39 22.40
CA LEU A 181 5.77 -5.38 22.36
C LEU A 181 5.67 -4.41 23.56
N LEU A 182 6.83 -4.04 24.11
CA LEU A 182 6.96 -3.24 25.33
C LEU A 182 6.50 -1.78 25.17
N GLU A 183 6.35 -1.07 26.29
CA GLU A 183 5.89 0.33 26.30
C GLU A 183 6.78 1.30 25.52
N ASP A 184 8.09 1.06 25.50
CA ASP A 184 9.08 1.86 24.79
C ASP A 184 9.07 1.66 23.26
N THR A 185 8.13 0.86 22.75
CA THR A 185 8.03 0.57 21.31
C THR A 185 7.67 1.82 20.51
N THR A 186 8.39 2.02 19.40
CA THR A 186 8.08 3.01 18.37
C THR A 186 7.74 2.31 17.06
N CYS A 187 6.82 2.88 16.27
CA CYS A 187 6.49 2.38 14.94
C CYS A 187 6.97 3.36 13.87
N ARG A 188 7.72 2.86 12.88
CA ARG A 188 8.16 3.61 11.71
C ARG A 188 7.61 2.97 10.46
N ILE A 189 7.12 3.80 9.56
CA ILE A 189 6.56 3.37 8.28
C ILE A 189 7.39 3.98 7.15
N ARG A 190 7.72 3.15 6.16
CA ARG A 190 8.33 3.55 4.90
C ARG A 190 7.54 2.98 3.76
N VAL A 191 7.30 3.79 2.73
CA VAL A 191 6.76 3.33 1.45
C VAL A 191 7.81 3.60 0.39
N ARG A 192 8.09 2.59 -0.44
CA ARG A 192 9.13 2.60 -1.47
C ARG A 192 8.54 2.33 -2.85
N TYR A 193 9.13 2.95 -3.85
CA TYR A 193 8.87 2.73 -5.26
C TYR A 193 10.22 2.61 -5.96
N SER A 194 10.35 1.65 -6.87
CA SER A 194 11.61 1.43 -7.60
C SER A 194 11.35 0.73 -8.92
N SER A 195 12.26 0.92 -9.88
CA SER A 195 12.29 0.16 -11.15
C SER A 195 10.98 0.21 -11.94
N GLY A 196 10.24 1.31 -11.89
CA GLY A 196 9.05 1.54 -12.73
C GLY A 196 7.78 0.86 -12.22
N THR A 197 7.95 -0.30 -11.56
CA THR A 197 6.85 -1.23 -11.32
C THR A 197 6.86 -1.86 -9.93
N ILE A 198 7.90 -1.64 -9.13
CA ILE A 198 8.04 -2.26 -7.81
C ILE A 198 7.62 -1.27 -6.73
N TYR A 199 6.63 -1.65 -5.94
CA TYR A 199 6.16 -0.88 -4.80
C TYR A 199 6.32 -1.70 -3.53
N GLY A 200 6.63 -1.06 -2.42
CA GLY A 200 6.73 -1.75 -1.14
C GLY A 200 6.41 -0.88 0.05
N ILE A 201 6.05 -1.52 1.14
CA ILE A 201 5.85 -0.91 2.45
C ILE A 201 6.63 -1.71 3.48
N THR A 202 7.29 -0.99 4.37
CA THR A 202 7.94 -1.53 5.56
C THR A 202 7.29 -0.87 6.78
N ILE A 203 6.77 -1.68 7.68
CA ILE A 203 6.29 -1.26 9.00
C ILE A 203 7.22 -1.88 10.03
N GLN A 204 7.91 -1.04 10.79
CA GLN A 204 8.91 -1.49 11.75
C GLN A 204 8.52 -1.04 13.16
N LEU A 205 8.28 -2.00 14.04
CA LEU A 205 8.05 -1.77 15.47
C LEU A 205 9.33 -2.14 16.24
N ASN A 206 9.93 -1.13 16.88
CA ASN A 206 11.20 -1.30 17.58
C ASN A 206 11.04 -0.92 19.05
N SER A 207 11.40 -1.84 19.93
CA SER A 207 11.66 -1.62 21.36
C SER A 207 13.12 -1.92 21.67
N LYS A 208 13.58 -1.65 22.90
CA LYS A 208 14.94 -2.04 23.32
C LYS A 208 15.21 -3.54 23.26
N ALA A 209 14.19 -4.38 23.42
CA ALA A 209 14.35 -5.83 23.56
C ALA A 209 13.94 -6.61 22.30
N LYS A 210 13.11 -6.00 21.44
CA LYS A 210 12.44 -6.69 20.34
C LYS A 210 12.17 -5.77 19.17
N THR A 211 12.45 -6.29 17.98
CA THR A 211 12.13 -5.69 16.68
C THR A 211 11.14 -6.59 15.96
N VAL A 212 10.11 -5.99 15.39
CA VAL A 212 9.22 -6.63 14.42
C VAL A 212 9.18 -5.78 13.16
N GLN A 213 9.44 -6.39 12.02
CA GLN A 213 9.38 -5.74 10.72
C GLN A 213 8.43 -6.51 9.81
N LEU A 214 7.46 -5.79 9.25
CA LEU A 214 6.51 -6.28 8.28
C LEU A 214 6.88 -5.67 6.94
N ASP A 215 7.22 -6.50 5.97
CA ASP A 215 7.50 -6.05 4.61
C ASP A 215 6.47 -6.60 3.65
N LEU A 216 5.97 -5.75 2.77
CA LEU A 216 5.11 -6.15 1.66
C LEU A 216 5.65 -5.48 0.40
N THR A 217 5.86 -6.27 -0.64
CA THR A 217 6.34 -5.79 -1.94
C THR A 217 5.47 -6.35 -3.05
N ILE A 218 5.01 -5.48 -3.94
CA ILE A 218 4.29 -5.85 -5.16
C ILE A 218 5.11 -5.48 -6.39
N PHE A 219 5.07 -6.36 -7.39
CA PHE A 219 5.70 -6.15 -8.68
C PHE A 219 4.59 -6.04 -9.70
N LYS A 220 4.38 -4.85 -10.27
CA LYS A 220 3.41 -4.67 -11.35
C LYS A 220 3.93 -5.24 -12.67
N GLN A 221 2.99 -5.66 -13.52
CA GLN A 221 3.27 -6.06 -14.90
C GLN A 221 3.69 -4.87 -15.77
#